data_AF-A0A925S2C2-F1
#
_entry.id   AF-A0A925S2C2-F1
#
_cell.length_a   1.000
_cell.length_b   1.000
_cell.length_c   1.000
_cell.angle_alpha   90.00
_cell.angle_beta   90.00
_cell.angle_gamma   90.00
#
_symmetry.space_group_name_H-M   'P 1'
#
loop_
_entity.id
_entity.type
_entity.pdbx_description
1 polymer ?
#
loop_
_entity_poly.entity_id
_entity_poly.type
_entity_poly.pdbx_seq_one_letter_code
_entity_poly.pdbx_strand_id
1 'polypeptide(L)'
;MFSASTCPPVLPPADLVIDAAYGTGFHGSWDPPDVGDAAVLAVDIPSGVDGLTGHAEGAVLAADRTITFAALKPGLLFSPGAELAGELELADIGLEVPFAHAQLVQRDDVGRWWLIWRHWRSRARIAAILELCQERIGCLSHAHVHRCQVLTMAKVGEAFVGDL
;
A
#
# COMPACT_ATOMS: atom_id res chain seq x y z
N MET A 1 7.09 -30.70 -7.40
CA MET A 1 6.58 -29.34 -7.64
C MET A 1 5.65 -29.02 -6.48
N PHE A 2 5.98 -28.02 -5.67
CA PHE A 2 5.13 -27.61 -4.55
C PHE A 2 4.05 -26.68 -5.09
N SER A 3 2.79 -26.94 -4.76
CA SER A 3 1.66 -26.07 -5.13
C SER A 3 1.04 -25.51 -3.86
N ALA A 4 0.73 -24.21 -3.84
CA ALA A 4 -0.01 -23.60 -2.74
C ALA A 4 -1.34 -24.32 -2.47
N SER A 5 -1.98 -24.86 -3.52
CA SER A 5 -3.20 -25.65 -3.40
C SER A 5 -3.05 -27.00 -2.66
N THR A 6 -1.82 -27.41 -2.37
CA THR A 6 -1.54 -28.63 -1.58
C THR A 6 -1.23 -28.32 -0.11
N CYS A 7 -1.28 -27.05 0.30
CA CYS A 7 -1.14 -26.66 1.69
C CYS A 7 -2.25 -27.30 2.54
N PRO A 8 -1.93 -27.91 3.71
CA PRO A 8 -2.97 -28.38 4.60
C PRO A 8 -3.84 -27.19 5.06
N PRO A 9 -5.13 -27.39 5.37
CA PRO A 9 -6.04 -26.32 5.76
C PRO A 9 -5.70 -25.68 7.11
N VAL A 10 -4.81 -26.29 7.90
CA VAL A 10 -4.32 -25.78 9.19
C VAL A 10 -2.82 -26.01 9.24
N LEU A 11 -2.06 -24.97 9.56
CA LEU A 11 -0.61 -25.08 9.77
C LEU A 11 -0.30 -25.53 11.20
N PRO A 12 0.83 -26.22 11.44
CA PRO A 12 1.31 -26.44 12.80
C PRO A 12 1.61 -25.10 13.49
N PRO A 13 1.57 -25.04 14.84
CA PRO A 13 1.88 -23.82 15.58
C PRO A 13 3.24 -23.23 15.17
N ALA A 14 3.25 -21.92 14.91
CA ALA A 14 4.44 -21.17 14.51
C ALA A 14 4.37 -19.74 15.07
N ASP A 15 5.54 -19.13 15.25
CA ASP A 15 5.62 -17.71 15.62
C ASP A 15 5.44 -16.78 14.40
N LEU A 16 5.75 -17.28 13.20
CA LEU A 16 5.73 -16.55 11.94
C LEU A 16 5.32 -17.46 10.77
N VAL A 17 4.38 -17.00 9.96
CA VAL A 17 4.03 -17.58 8.66
C VAL A 17 4.49 -16.64 7.55
N ILE A 18 5.16 -17.21 6.55
CA ILE A 18 5.55 -16.48 5.34
C ILE A 18 4.56 -16.86 4.24
N ASP A 19 3.72 -15.90 3.87
CA ASP A 19 2.84 -16.04 2.71
C ASP A 19 3.63 -15.76 1.43
N ALA A 20 4.00 -16.84 0.74
CA ALA A 20 4.60 -16.83 -0.58
C ALA A 20 3.85 -17.79 -1.52
N ALA A 21 2.54 -17.99 -1.28
CA ALA A 21 1.71 -18.88 -2.07
C ALA A 21 1.52 -18.34 -3.50
N TYR A 22 1.24 -17.05 -3.61
CA TYR A 22 1.02 -16.34 -4.86
C TYR A 22 1.58 -14.90 -4.81
N GLY A 23 1.65 -14.25 -5.97
CA GLY A 23 2.13 -12.87 -6.13
C GLY A 23 1.45 -12.20 -7.32
N THR A 24 2.15 -11.34 -8.08
CA THR A 24 1.55 -10.58 -9.20
C THR A 24 0.84 -11.41 -10.29
N GLY A 25 1.14 -12.70 -10.42
CA GLY A 25 0.54 -13.59 -11.43
C GLY A 25 -0.71 -14.34 -10.98
N PHE A 26 -1.22 -14.05 -9.77
CA PHE A 26 -2.40 -14.72 -9.23
C PHE A 26 -3.68 -14.31 -9.95
N HIS A 27 -4.53 -15.30 -10.24
CA HIS A 27 -5.88 -15.09 -10.74
C HIS A 27 -6.80 -16.17 -10.14
N GLY A 28 -8.01 -15.77 -9.72
CA GLY A 28 -9.04 -16.66 -9.17
C GLY A 28 -9.07 -16.67 -7.64
N SER A 29 -9.62 -17.73 -7.06
CA SER A 29 -9.77 -17.87 -5.61
C SER A 29 -8.73 -18.81 -5.00
N TRP A 30 -8.34 -18.52 -3.76
CA TRP A 30 -7.50 -19.37 -2.94
C TRP A 30 -8.02 -19.35 -1.50
N ASP A 31 -8.03 -20.53 -0.87
CA ASP A 31 -8.36 -20.65 0.55
C ASP A 31 -7.05 -20.78 1.34
N PRO A 32 -6.63 -19.75 2.09
CA PRO A 32 -5.45 -19.81 2.93
C PRO A 32 -5.64 -20.81 4.08
N PRO A 33 -4.54 -21.39 4.60
CA PRO A 33 -4.63 -22.21 5.79
C PRO A 33 -4.95 -21.37 7.03
N ASP A 34 -5.53 -21.99 8.05
CA ASP A 34 -5.56 -21.42 9.40
C ASP A 34 -4.13 -21.38 9.97
N VAL A 35 -3.71 -20.19 10.39
CA VAL A 35 -2.37 -19.90 10.92
C VAL A 35 -2.36 -19.64 12.42
N GLY A 36 -3.53 -19.70 13.09
CA GLY A 36 -3.68 -19.37 14.50
C GLY A 36 -3.23 -17.93 14.82
N ASP A 37 -2.45 -17.76 15.88
CA ASP A 37 -1.96 -16.46 16.35
C ASP A 37 -0.58 -16.07 15.76
N ALA A 38 -0.12 -16.76 14.72
CA ALA A 38 1.17 -16.48 14.09
C ALA A 38 1.18 -15.10 13.42
N ALA A 39 2.30 -14.39 13.51
CA ALA A 39 2.52 -13.21 12.67
C ALA A 39 2.58 -13.62 11.19
N VAL A 40 2.13 -12.75 10.28
CA VAL A 40 2.10 -13.02 8.85
C VAL A 40 2.98 -12.02 8.10
N LEU A 41 3.95 -12.54 7.34
CA LEU A 41 4.78 -11.79 6.41
C LEU A 41 4.41 -12.20 4.98
N ALA A 42 3.81 -11.30 4.21
CA ALA A 42 3.54 -11.53 2.81
C ALA A 42 4.75 -11.19 1.94
N VAL A 43 4.98 -12.02 0.93
CA VAL A 43 6.03 -11.84 -0.09
C VAL A 43 5.35 -11.38 -1.37
N ASP A 44 5.83 -10.27 -1.92
CA ASP A 44 5.31 -9.57 -3.09
C ASP A 44 3.94 -8.91 -2.86
N ILE A 45 2.90 -9.72 -2.64
CA ILE A 45 1.50 -9.33 -2.44
C ILE A 45 0.84 -10.38 -1.53
N PRO A 46 -0.02 -10.00 -0.55
CA PRO A 46 -0.82 -10.98 0.18
C PRO A 46 -1.61 -11.87 -0.78
N SER A 47 -1.44 -13.18 -0.69
CA SER A 47 -2.04 -14.15 -1.59
C SER A 47 -3.57 -14.05 -1.53
N GLY A 48 -4.20 -13.92 -2.69
CA GLY A 48 -5.64 -13.64 -2.82
C GLY A 48 -5.99 -12.18 -3.10
N VAL A 49 -5.01 -11.26 -3.01
CA VAL A 49 -5.17 -9.86 -3.43
C VAL A 49 -4.76 -9.67 -4.89
N ASP A 50 -5.62 -9.04 -5.67
CA ASP A 50 -5.33 -8.60 -7.02
C ASP A 50 -4.33 -7.43 -7.00
N GLY A 51 -3.15 -7.64 -7.57
CA GLY A 51 -2.06 -6.67 -7.55
C GLY A 51 -2.33 -5.37 -8.32
N LEU A 52 -3.36 -5.31 -9.15
CA LEU A 52 -3.69 -4.11 -9.91
C LEU A 52 -4.81 -3.29 -9.24
N THR A 53 -5.79 -3.95 -8.65
CA THR A 53 -7.02 -3.32 -8.15
C THR A 53 -7.08 -3.24 -6.63
N GLY A 54 -6.36 -4.12 -5.93
CA GLY A 54 -6.45 -4.28 -4.47
C GLY A 54 -7.68 -5.05 -4.03
N HIS A 55 -8.47 -5.58 -4.96
CA HIS A 55 -9.58 -6.46 -4.63
C HIS A 55 -9.05 -7.77 -4.04
N ALA A 56 -9.74 -8.28 -3.02
CA ALA A 56 -9.45 -9.57 -2.41
C ALA A 56 -10.57 -10.54 -2.76
N GLU A 57 -10.24 -11.65 -3.43
CA GLU A 57 -11.20 -12.69 -3.78
C GLU A 57 -11.10 -13.85 -2.78
N GLY A 58 -12.14 -14.04 -1.95
CA GLY A 58 -12.16 -15.06 -0.92
C GLY A 58 -11.48 -14.62 0.38
N ALA A 59 -10.91 -15.56 1.12
CA ALA A 59 -10.18 -15.28 2.34
C ALA A 59 -8.71 -14.94 2.01
N VAL A 60 -8.18 -13.92 2.68
CA VAL A 60 -6.77 -13.50 2.57
C VAL A 60 -6.19 -13.47 3.97
N LEU A 61 -4.97 -13.97 4.13
CA LEU A 61 -4.21 -13.76 5.35
C LEU A 61 -3.82 -12.28 5.43
N ALA A 62 -4.41 -11.56 6.39
CA ALA A 62 -3.99 -10.19 6.66
C ALA A 62 -2.53 -10.22 7.16
N ALA A 63 -1.65 -9.58 6.41
CA ALA A 63 -0.24 -9.52 6.72
C ALA A 63 0.05 -8.42 7.75
N ASP A 64 0.94 -8.71 8.69
CA ASP A 64 1.53 -7.67 9.54
C ASP A 64 2.49 -6.81 8.74
N ARG A 65 3.21 -7.42 7.79
CA ARG A 65 4.13 -6.76 6.86
C ARG A 65 4.09 -7.42 5.48
N THR A 66 4.31 -6.64 4.43
CA THR A 66 4.52 -7.13 3.07
C THR A 66 5.83 -6.61 2.51
N ILE A 67 6.70 -7.51 2.05
CA ILE A 67 7.92 -7.16 1.30
C ILE A 67 7.61 -7.31 -0.18
N THR A 68 7.58 -6.20 -0.90
CA THR A 68 7.34 -6.19 -2.35
C THR A 68 8.61 -5.81 -3.12
N PHE A 69 8.67 -6.19 -4.40
CA PHE A 69 9.89 -6.02 -5.21
C PHE A 69 9.67 -5.12 -6.41
N ALA A 70 10.75 -4.50 -6.90
CA ALA A 70 10.81 -3.70 -8.12
C ALA A 70 10.00 -2.39 -8.09
N ALA A 71 8.70 -2.45 -7.81
CA ALA A 71 7.83 -1.30 -7.61
C ALA A 71 6.65 -1.64 -6.69
N LEU A 72 6.04 -0.61 -6.10
CA LEU A 72 4.77 -0.76 -5.40
C LEU A 72 3.68 -1.15 -6.41
N LYS A 73 2.98 -2.25 -6.14
CA LYS A 73 1.82 -2.67 -6.92
C LYS A 73 0.61 -1.81 -6.54
N PRO A 74 -0.21 -1.32 -7.48
CA PRO A 74 -1.35 -0.48 -7.15
C PRO A 74 -2.33 -1.13 -6.17
N GLY A 75 -2.50 -2.46 -6.24
CA GLY A 75 -3.35 -3.19 -5.31
C GLY A 75 -2.88 -3.18 -3.86
N LEU A 76 -1.61 -2.86 -3.60
CA LEU A 76 -1.09 -2.62 -2.24
C LEU A 76 -1.41 -1.21 -1.72
N LEU A 77 -1.95 -0.33 -2.57
CA LEU A 77 -2.25 1.08 -2.26
C LEU A 77 -3.76 1.36 -2.17
N PHE A 78 -4.59 0.44 -2.66
CA PHE A 78 -6.05 0.56 -2.65
C PHE A 78 -6.67 -0.40 -1.64
N SER A 79 -7.72 0.05 -0.94
CA SER A 79 -8.49 -0.83 -0.04
C SER A 79 -9.32 -1.84 -0.85
N PRO A 80 -9.45 -3.10 -0.39
CA PRO A 80 -8.94 -3.64 0.88
C PRO A 80 -7.46 -4.08 0.86
N GLY A 81 -6.83 -4.23 -0.31
CA GLY A 81 -5.46 -4.74 -0.43
C GLY A 81 -4.41 -3.98 0.41
N ALA A 82 -4.55 -2.66 0.53
CA ALA A 82 -3.70 -1.84 1.40
C ALA A 82 -3.83 -2.18 2.90
N GLU A 83 -5.02 -2.55 3.35
CA GLU A 83 -5.28 -2.93 4.74
C GLU A 83 -4.77 -4.35 5.02
N LEU A 84 -4.90 -5.24 4.03
CA LEU A 84 -4.45 -6.62 4.09
C LEU A 84 -2.92 -6.75 3.99
N ALA A 85 -2.23 -5.74 3.47
CA ALA A 85 -0.78 -5.79 3.28
C ALA A 85 0.04 -5.35 4.51
N GLY A 86 -0.59 -4.77 5.52
CA GLY A 86 0.09 -4.28 6.72
C GLY A 86 1.15 -3.21 6.40
N GLU A 87 2.31 -3.26 7.08
CA GLU A 87 3.43 -2.38 6.75
C GLU A 87 4.11 -2.81 5.43
N LEU A 88 4.25 -1.88 4.48
CA LEU A 88 4.90 -2.14 3.19
C LEU A 88 6.40 -1.83 3.22
N GLU A 89 7.19 -2.78 2.73
CA GLU A 89 8.62 -2.60 2.44
C GLU A 89 8.88 -2.87 0.95
N LEU A 90 9.55 -1.94 0.27
CA LEU A 90 10.02 -2.14 -1.11
C LEU A 90 11.48 -2.60 -1.07
N ALA A 91 11.71 -3.88 -1.33
CA ALA A 91 13.05 -4.44 -1.40
C ALA A 91 13.67 -4.21 -2.79
N ASP A 92 14.87 -3.63 -2.80
CA ASP A 92 15.70 -3.52 -4.00
C ASP A 92 16.37 -4.86 -4.29
N ILE A 93 16.04 -5.43 -5.46
CA ILE A 93 16.58 -6.71 -5.94
C ILE A 93 17.47 -6.54 -7.17
N GLY A 94 17.93 -5.32 -7.46
CA GLY A 94 18.81 -5.02 -8.58
C GLY A 94 18.11 -5.03 -9.95
N LEU A 95 16.79 -4.81 -9.97
CA LEU A 95 16.02 -4.68 -11.21
C LEU A 95 15.90 -3.21 -11.61
N GLU A 96 16.29 -2.92 -12.85
CA GLU A 96 16.00 -1.63 -13.47
C GLU A 96 14.53 -1.58 -13.86
N VAL A 97 13.74 -0.79 -13.11
CA VAL A 97 12.34 -0.51 -13.45
C VAL A 97 12.22 0.80 -14.21
N PRO A 98 11.39 0.86 -15.28
CA PRO A 98 11.11 2.10 -15.98
C PRO A 98 10.40 3.09 -15.05
N PHE A 99 10.42 4.37 -15.41
CA PHE A 99 9.80 5.43 -14.62
C PHE A 99 8.32 5.12 -14.35
N ALA A 100 7.93 5.12 -13.07
CA ALA A 100 6.54 4.95 -12.68
C ALA A 100 5.72 6.20 -13.04
N HIS A 101 4.58 6.01 -13.71
CA HIS A 101 3.66 7.09 -14.07
C HIS A 101 2.88 7.65 -12.87
N ALA A 102 2.94 6.97 -11.72
CA ALA A 102 2.34 7.37 -10.47
C ALA A 102 3.33 7.15 -9.33
N GLN A 103 3.21 7.97 -8.28
CA GLN A 103 4.06 7.91 -7.09
C GLN A 103 3.17 7.94 -5.85
N LEU A 104 3.50 7.11 -4.86
CA LEU A 104 2.87 7.20 -3.54
C LEU A 104 3.48 8.40 -2.81
N VAL A 105 2.64 9.38 -2.48
CA VAL A 105 3.07 10.55 -1.71
C VAL A 105 3.26 10.14 -0.25
N GLN A 106 4.47 10.31 0.25
CA GLN A 106 4.81 10.07 1.65
C GLN A 106 4.86 11.38 2.44
N ARG A 107 4.89 11.28 3.77
CA ARG A 107 4.98 12.45 4.67
C ARG A 107 6.17 13.36 4.33
N ASP A 108 7.31 12.78 3.99
CA ASP A 108 8.52 13.55 3.70
C ASP A 108 8.42 14.33 2.39
N ASP A 109 7.63 13.85 1.43
CA ASP A 109 7.34 14.57 0.18
C ASP A 109 6.56 15.86 0.47
N VAL A 110 5.56 15.79 1.35
CA VAL A 110 4.79 16.96 1.80
C VAL A 110 5.72 18.00 2.44
N GLY A 111 6.67 17.56 3.27
CA GLY A 111 7.67 18.43 3.89
C GLY A 111 8.55 19.15 2.86
N ARG A 112 9.02 18.42 1.83
CA ARG A 112 9.81 18.99 0.73
C ARG A 112 9.01 19.99 -0.10
N TRP A 113 7.77 19.67 -0.42
CA TRP A 113 6.89 20.55 -1.20
C TRP A 113 6.52 21.83 -0.44
N TRP A 114 6.34 21.73 0.88
CA TRP A 114 6.06 22.89 1.74
C TRP A 114 7.19 23.93 1.73
N LEU A 115 8.45 23.49 1.65
CA LEU A 115 9.61 24.38 1.59
C LEU A 115 9.71 25.11 0.25
N ILE A 116 9.41 24.44 -0.87
CA ILE A 116 9.29 25.06 -2.20
C ILE A 116 8.17 26.13 -2.17
N TRP A 117 7.08 25.83 -1.49
CA TRP A 117 5.93 26.73 -1.34
C TRP A 117 6.24 28.05 -0.61
N ARG A 118 7.14 28.05 0.40
CA ARG A 118 7.53 29.30 1.09
C ARG A 118 8.23 30.30 0.16
N HIS A 119 8.87 29.82 -0.90
CA HIS A 119 9.56 30.67 -1.88
C HIS A 119 8.57 31.40 -2.82
N TRP A 120 7.35 30.88 -3.01
CA TRP A 120 6.33 31.42 -3.91
C TRP A 120 5.31 32.36 -3.24
N ARG A 121 5.42 32.56 -1.91
CA ARG A 121 4.49 33.40 -1.13
C ARG A 121 4.41 34.87 -1.57
N SER A 122 5.33 35.37 -2.39
CA SER A 122 5.29 36.75 -2.87
C SER A 122 4.41 36.97 -4.12
N ARG A 123 3.81 35.93 -4.72
CA ARG A 123 3.14 36.06 -6.03
C ARG A 123 1.69 35.57 -6.16
N ALA A 124 1.11 34.83 -5.20
CA ALA A 124 -0.32 34.46 -5.26
C ALA A 124 -0.90 34.01 -3.89
N ARG A 125 -2.21 34.26 -3.67
CA ARG A 125 -3.00 33.70 -2.58
C ARG A 125 -3.59 32.36 -3.04
N ILE A 126 -2.85 31.27 -2.84
CA ILE A 126 -3.36 29.91 -3.08
C ILE A 126 -3.78 29.34 -1.72
N ALA A 127 -4.95 28.69 -1.66
CA ALA A 127 -5.39 27.88 -0.53
C ALA A 127 -5.25 26.41 -0.92
N ALA A 128 -4.43 25.65 -0.20
CA ALA A 128 -4.43 24.20 -0.31
C ALA A 128 -5.56 23.66 0.59
N ILE A 129 -6.59 23.08 -0.02
CA ILE A 129 -7.57 22.27 0.70
C ILE A 129 -6.97 20.87 0.79
N LEU A 130 -6.42 20.54 1.95
CA LEU A 130 -6.10 19.17 2.33
C LEU A 130 -7.35 18.59 2.97
N GLU A 131 -8.17 17.88 2.20
CA GLU A 131 -9.26 17.09 2.78
C GLU A 131 -8.64 15.81 3.37
N LEU A 132 -8.41 15.85 4.69
CA LEU A 132 -7.92 14.74 5.47
C LEU A 132 -9.09 13.79 5.73
N CYS A 133 -9.29 12.78 4.88
CA CYS A 133 -10.21 11.69 5.19
C CYS A 133 -9.56 10.79 6.26
N GLN A 134 -9.79 11.11 7.53
CA GLN A 134 -9.40 10.26 8.66
C GLN A 134 -10.54 9.29 8.96
N GLU A 135 -10.53 8.09 8.36
CA GLU A 135 -11.29 7.00 8.97
C GLU A 135 -10.49 6.47 10.17
N ARG A 136 -11.07 6.64 11.36
CA ARG A 136 -10.50 6.23 12.65
C ARG A 136 -10.36 4.71 12.71
N ILE A 137 -9.20 4.18 12.38
CA ILE A 137 -8.79 2.85 12.85
C ILE A 137 -8.09 3.03 14.20
N GLY A 138 -8.74 2.54 15.26
CA GLY A 138 -8.28 2.66 16.64
C GLY A 138 -6.92 2.01 16.84
N CYS A 139 -5.91 2.82 17.12
CA CYS A 139 -4.52 2.38 17.28
C CYS A 139 -4.18 2.39 18.78
N LEU A 140 -4.14 1.21 19.42
CA LEU A 140 -3.58 0.99 20.75
C LEU A 140 -2.23 0.27 20.60
N SER A 141 -1.16 1.04 20.38
CA SER A 141 0.18 0.86 20.98
C SER A 141 1.20 1.72 20.22
N HIS A 142 2.15 2.27 20.96
CA HIS A 142 3.19 3.17 20.47
C HIS A 142 4.38 2.35 19.96
N ALA A 143 4.52 2.19 18.64
CA ALA A 143 5.81 2.07 17.96
C ALA A 143 5.62 2.12 16.43
N HIS A 144 6.23 3.10 15.78
CA HIS A 144 6.52 3.17 14.34
C HIS A 144 5.39 2.82 13.34
N VAL A 145 4.32 3.62 13.34
CA VAL A 145 3.35 3.58 12.23
C VAL A 145 3.81 4.53 11.12
N HIS A 146 4.39 4.01 10.04
CA HIS A 146 4.41 4.71 8.76
C HIS A 146 2.99 4.73 8.20
N ARG A 147 2.16 5.69 8.65
CA ARG A 147 0.80 5.88 8.12
C ARG A 147 0.91 6.36 6.67
N CYS A 148 0.65 5.48 5.72
CA CYS A 148 0.44 5.87 4.33
C CYS A 148 -0.83 6.73 4.24
N GLN A 149 -0.64 8.01 3.93
CA GLN A 149 -1.73 8.91 3.57
C GLN A 149 -1.77 8.95 2.04
N VAL A 150 -2.73 8.26 1.43
CA VAL A 150 -2.93 8.38 -0.02
C VAL A 150 -3.51 9.78 -0.28
N LEU A 151 -2.64 10.72 -0.65
CA LEU A 151 -3.05 12.04 -1.10
C LEU A 151 -3.21 12.01 -2.63
N THR A 152 -4.45 11.93 -3.10
CA THR A 152 -4.74 12.15 -4.52
C THR A 152 -4.63 13.65 -4.81
N MET A 153 -3.51 14.10 -5.38
CA MET A 153 -3.42 15.47 -5.89
C MET A 153 -4.24 15.62 -7.17
N ALA A 154 -5.48 16.11 -7.05
CA ALA A 154 -6.20 16.64 -8.19
C ALA A 154 -5.62 18.02 -8.56
N LYS A 155 -5.23 18.18 -9.83
CA LYS A 155 -4.86 19.49 -10.41
C LYS A 155 -6.10 20.39 -10.38
N VAL A 156 -6.16 21.36 -9.46
CA VAL A 156 -7.18 22.42 -9.52
C VAL A 156 -6.83 23.31 -10.72
N GLY A 157 -7.72 23.32 -11.71
CA GLY A 157 -7.53 23.98 -13.00
C GLY A 157 -7.35 25.50 -12.91
N GLU A 158 -6.79 26.05 -13.99
CA GLU A 158 -6.55 27.48 -14.21
C GLU A 158 -7.80 28.30 -13.90
N ALA A 159 -7.67 29.26 -12.98
CA ALA A 159 -8.70 30.28 -12.79
C ALA A 159 -8.62 31.27 -13.96
N PHE A 160 -9.68 31.28 -14.77
CA PHE A 160 -9.97 32.30 -15.77
C PHE A 160 -9.77 33.71 -15.17
N VAL A 161 -8.85 34.48 -15.74
CA VAL A 161 -8.82 35.94 -15.55
C VAL A 161 -9.86 36.51 -16.53
N GLY A 162 -11.04 36.84 -16.01
CA GLY A 162 -12.01 37.68 -16.71
C GLY A 162 -11.70 39.14 -16.41
N ASP A 163 -11.43 39.91 -17.46
CA ASP A 163 -11.19 41.36 -17.41
C ASP A 163 -12.43 42.13 -16.95
N LEU A 164 -12.22 43.13 -16.10
CA LEU A 164 -13.12 44.27 -15.84
C LEU A 164 -12.56 45.52 -16.52
#